data_AF-A0A3D3ECD7-F1
#
_entry.id   AF-A0A3D3ECD7-F1
#
_cell.length_a   1.000
_cell.length_b   1.000
_cell.length_c   1.000
_cell.angle_alpha   90.00
_cell.angle_beta   90.00
_cell.angle_gamma   90.00
#
_symmetry.space_group_name_H-M   'P 1'
#
loop_
_entity.id
_entity.type
_entity.pdbx_description
1 polymer ?
#
loop_
_entity_poly.entity_id
_entity_poly.type
_entity_poly.pdbx_seq_one_letter_code
_entity_poly.pdbx_strand_id
1 'polypeptide(L)'
;MTDSLYDHIIDAETRAFIERTESFYSGDTATMTIAEQRATYDAMCRDFHQGRPAGITVKDRPLAGRPARHYTCAQAADADTSAARIIYFHGGGFVVGSLDSHDDVCAEICARSRLDVIAI
;
A
#
# COMPACT_ATOMS: atom_id res chain seq x y z
N MET A 1 -3.00 -0.58 -35.02
CA MET A 1 -3.02 0.03 -33.69
C MET A 1 -2.47 1.43 -33.85
N THR A 2 -3.20 2.45 -33.41
CA THR A 2 -2.73 3.85 -33.49
C THR A 2 -1.61 4.04 -32.47
N ASP A 3 -0.47 4.52 -32.95
CA ASP A 3 0.68 4.93 -32.13
C ASP A 3 0.20 5.91 -31.06
N SER A 4 0.23 5.48 -29.80
CA SER A 4 -0.26 6.28 -28.68
C SER A 4 0.84 7.23 -28.23
N LEU A 5 0.50 8.45 -27.83
CA LEU A 5 1.46 9.34 -27.15
C LEU A 5 2.14 8.61 -25.98
N TYR A 6 1.40 7.75 -25.28
CA TYR A 6 1.90 6.96 -24.15
C TYR A 6 2.99 5.96 -24.53
N ASP A 7 3.09 5.57 -25.81
CA ASP A 7 4.15 4.66 -26.28
C ASP A 7 5.54 5.31 -26.25
N HIS A 8 5.59 6.65 -26.27
CA HIS A 8 6.84 7.42 -26.34
C HIS A 8 7.19 8.17 -25.05
N ILE A 9 6.25 8.34 -24.12
CA ILE A 9 6.47 9.13 -22.88
C ILE A 9 6.54 8.30 -21.60
N ILE A 10 6.07 7.05 -21.63
CA ILE A 10 6.15 6.16 -20.47
C ILE A 10 7.45 5.36 -20.56
N ASP A 11 8.28 5.48 -19.53
CA ASP A 11 9.53 4.75 -19.41
C ASP A 11 9.29 3.22 -19.31
N ALA A 12 10.35 2.45 -19.55
CA ALA A 12 10.24 1.00 -19.62
C ALA A 12 9.82 0.36 -18.29
N GLU A 13 10.22 0.91 -17.14
CA GLU A 13 9.89 0.37 -15.82
C GLU A 13 8.42 0.60 -15.49
N THR A 14 7.93 1.83 -15.73
CA THR A 14 6.50 2.16 -15.57
C THR A 14 5.63 1.36 -16.53
N ARG A 15 6.09 1.11 -17.77
CA ARG A 15 5.35 0.26 -18.72
C ARG A 15 5.25 -1.18 -18.23
N ALA A 16 6.35 -1.76 -17.76
CA ALA A 16 6.35 -3.10 -17.17
C ALA A 16 5.43 -3.20 -15.95
N PHE A 17 5.39 -2.14 -15.11
CA PHE A 17 4.44 -2.05 -14.00
C PHE A 17 2.98 -2.03 -14.46
N ILE A 18 2.66 -1.25 -15.51
CA ILE A 18 1.30 -1.21 -16.09
C ILE A 18 0.91 -2.58 -16.63
N GLU A 19 1.74 -3.20 -17.47
CA GLU A 19 1.46 -4.52 -18.06
C GLU A 19 1.27 -5.59 -16.98
N ARG A 20 2.12 -5.58 -15.96
CA ARG A 20 1.99 -6.51 -14.81
C ARG A 20 0.71 -6.24 -14.02
N THR A 21 0.36 -4.98 -13.79
CA THR A 21 -0.89 -4.59 -13.12
C THR A 21 -2.11 -5.07 -13.92
N GLU A 22 -2.15 -4.81 -15.22
CA GLU A 22 -3.25 -5.21 -16.10
C GLU A 22 -3.45 -6.72 -16.14
N SER A 23 -2.39 -7.52 -15.96
CA SER A 23 -2.50 -8.98 -15.91
C SER A 23 -3.41 -9.53 -14.80
N PHE A 24 -3.69 -8.74 -13.76
CA PHE A 24 -4.63 -9.09 -12.69
C PHE A 24 -6.09 -8.80 -13.05
N TYR A 25 -6.33 -7.89 -13.99
CA TYR A 25 -7.66 -7.40 -14.32
C TYR A 25 -8.16 -8.04 -15.62
N SER A 26 -9.45 -8.40 -15.61
CA SER A 26 -10.15 -8.81 -16.83
C SER A 26 -10.96 -7.62 -17.36
N GLY A 27 -11.30 -7.63 -18.65
CA GLY A 27 -12.15 -6.60 -19.24
C GLY A 27 -13.49 -6.39 -18.53
N ASP A 28 -13.97 -7.41 -17.80
CA ASP A 28 -15.24 -7.40 -17.09
C ASP A 28 -15.12 -7.05 -15.61
N THR A 29 -13.94 -6.68 -15.09
CA THR A 29 -13.74 -6.47 -13.65
C THR A 29 -14.65 -5.40 -13.05
N ALA A 30 -15.07 -4.40 -13.84
CA ALA A 30 -16.04 -3.40 -13.40
C ALA A 30 -17.44 -3.97 -13.11
N THR A 31 -17.78 -5.14 -13.65
CA THR A 31 -19.07 -5.82 -13.48
C THR A 31 -19.06 -6.90 -12.39
N MET A 32 -17.86 -7.24 -11.87
CA MET A 32 -17.71 -8.19 -10.77
C MET A 32 -18.34 -7.65 -9.48
N THR A 33 -18.68 -8.56 -8.57
CA THR A 33 -19.12 -8.18 -7.21
C THR A 33 -18.00 -7.47 -6.45
N ILE A 34 -18.35 -6.69 -5.41
CA ILE A 34 -17.36 -5.98 -4.58
C ILE A 34 -16.36 -6.97 -3.94
N ALA A 35 -16.83 -8.16 -3.54
CA ALA A 35 -15.98 -9.18 -2.93
C ALA A 35 -14.92 -9.69 -3.92
N GLU A 36 -15.31 -9.90 -5.17
CA GLU A 36 -14.41 -10.31 -6.24
C GLU A 36 -13.42 -9.19 -6.62
N GLN A 37 -13.90 -7.95 -6.74
CA GLN A 37 -13.02 -6.79 -6.99
C GLN A 37 -11.95 -6.64 -5.89
N ARG A 38 -12.33 -6.85 -4.61
CA ARG A 38 -11.38 -6.88 -3.49
C ARG A 38 -10.39 -8.02 -3.62
N ALA A 39 -10.83 -9.23 -3.94
CA ALA A 39 -9.95 -10.37 -4.10
C ALA A 39 -8.92 -10.17 -5.23
N THR A 40 -9.33 -9.58 -6.36
CA THR A 40 -8.44 -9.20 -7.46
C THR A 40 -7.42 -8.17 -7.01
N TYR A 41 -7.86 -7.10 -6.34
CA TYR A 41 -6.97 -6.06 -5.81
C TYR A 41 -5.97 -6.62 -4.80
N ASP A 42 -6.42 -7.47 -3.87
CA ASP A 42 -5.56 -8.10 -2.87
C ASP A 42 -4.53 -9.04 -3.53
N ALA A 43 -4.89 -9.73 -4.62
CA ALA A 43 -3.96 -10.56 -5.38
C ALA A 43 -2.85 -9.73 -6.04
N MET A 44 -3.24 -8.61 -6.68
CA MET A 44 -2.30 -7.66 -7.26
C MET A 44 -1.36 -7.09 -6.18
N CYS A 45 -1.89 -6.60 -5.05
CA CYS A 45 -1.07 -6.05 -3.97
C CYS A 45 -0.10 -7.09 -3.37
N ARG A 46 -0.51 -8.35 -3.21
CA ARG A 46 0.40 -9.42 -2.75
C ARG A 46 1.55 -9.68 -3.72
N ASP A 47 1.31 -9.56 -5.03
CA ASP A 47 2.33 -9.78 -6.05
C ASP A 47 3.36 -8.63 -6.11
N PHE A 48 2.94 -7.41 -5.79
CA PHE A 48 3.82 -6.24 -5.69
C PHE A 48 4.47 -6.05 -4.33
N HIS A 49 4.05 -6.78 -3.29
CA HIS A 49 4.56 -6.61 -1.92
C HIS A 49 6.08 -6.82 -1.85
N GLN A 50 6.81 -5.82 -1.35
CA GLN A 50 8.28 -5.83 -1.27
C GLN A 50 8.83 -6.24 0.10
N GLY A 51 7.97 -6.65 1.04
CA GLY A 51 8.37 -6.88 2.42
C GLY A 51 8.53 -5.59 3.21
N ARG A 52 9.02 -5.73 4.45
CA ARG A 52 9.22 -4.60 5.36
C ARG A 52 10.71 -4.32 5.50
N PRO A 53 11.14 -3.04 5.53
CA PRO A 53 12.51 -2.70 5.87
C PRO A 53 12.92 -3.26 7.24
N ALA A 54 14.21 -3.55 7.39
CA ALA A 54 14.75 -4.04 8.67
C ALA A 54 14.57 -3.00 9.78
N GLY A 55 14.30 -3.47 11.00
CA GLY A 55 14.14 -2.60 12.17
C GLY A 55 12.76 -1.97 12.32
N ILE A 56 11.80 -2.30 11.45
CA ILE A 56 10.38 -1.92 11.61
C ILE A 56 9.65 -3.00 12.41
N THR A 57 9.05 -2.60 13.52
CA THR A 57 8.12 -3.45 14.28
C THR A 57 6.69 -3.09 13.91
N VAL A 58 5.84 -4.10 13.78
CA VAL A 58 4.45 -3.93 13.35
C VAL A 58 3.51 -4.58 14.37
N LYS A 59 2.49 -3.85 14.78
CA LYS A 59 1.47 -4.34 15.70
C LYS A 59 0.07 -3.91 15.28
N ASP A 60 -0.81 -4.89 15.15
CA ASP A 60 -2.23 -4.64 14.90
C ASP A 60 -2.94 -4.33 16.22
N ARG A 61 -3.72 -3.25 16.22
CA ARG A 61 -4.57 -2.87 17.35
C ARG A 61 -5.76 -2.06 16.85
N PRO A 62 -6.96 -2.25 17.42
CA PRO A 62 -8.09 -1.42 17.05
C PRO A 62 -7.90 0.03 17.52
N LEU A 63 -8.36 0.97 16.70
CA LEU A 63 -8.46 2.39 17.03
C LEU A 63 -9.88 2.86 16.74
N ALA A 64 -10.54 3.43 17.76
CA ALA A 64 -11.96 3.82 17.68
C ALA A 64 -12.87 2.69 17.12
N GLY A 65 -12.58 1.43 17.48
CA GLY A 65 -13.36 0.27 17.04
C GLY A 65 -13.07 -0.22 15.62
N ARG A 66 -12.11 0.37 14.90
CA ARG A 66 -11.69 -0.06 13.56
C ARG A 66 -10.33 -0.75 13.61
N PRO A 67 -10.06 -1.77 12.75
CA PRO A 67 -8.72 -2.32 12.59
C PRO A 67 -7.72 -1.21 12.28
N ALA A 68 -6.55 -1.26 12.91
CA ALA A 68 -5.44 -0.39 12.60
C ALA A 68 -4.12 -1.14 12.78
N ARG A 69 -3.09 -0.71 12.07
CA ARG A 69 -1.74 -1.27 12.14
C ARG A 69 -0.75 -0.17 12.50
N HIS A 70 0.02 -0.38 13.56
CA HIS A 70 1.03 0.56 14.05
C HIS A 70 2.42 0.04 13.71
N TYR A 71 3.14 0.82 12.91
CA TYR A 71 4.53 0.60 12.54
C TYR A 71 5.42 1.51 13.39
N THR A 72 6.43 0.93 14.04
CA THR A 72 7.40 1.65 14.86
C THR A 72 8.82 1.42 14.34
N CYS A 73 9.63 2.48 14.31
CA CYS A 73 11.06 2.39 14.01
C CYS A 73 11.87 2.41 15.31
N ALA A 74 12.92 1.58 15.40
CA ALA A 74 13.71 1.45 16.63
C ALA A 74 14.37 2.76 17.11
N GLN A 75 14.66 3.70 16.21
CA GLN A 75 15.29 5.00 16.57
C GLN A 75 14.33 6.04 17.15
N ALA A 76 13.02 5.79 17.20
CA ALA A 76 12.09 6.69 17.92
C ALA A 76 12.24 6.61 19.45
N ALA A 77 12.98 5.62 19.97
CA ALA A 77 13.14 5.37 21.41
C ALA A 77 14.08 6.34 22.13
N ASP A 78 14.96 7.07 21.42
CA ASP A 78 15.97 7.96 22.02
C ASP A 78 15.52 9.41 22.24
N ALA A 79 14.23 9.73 22.07
CA ALA A 79 13.79 11.11 22.16
C ALA A 79 12.66 11.28 23.19
N ASP A 80 13.00 11.97 24.27
CA ASP A 80 12.13 12.75 25.17
C ASP A 80 11.40 13.88 24.42
N THR A 81 10.84 13.56 23.25
CA THR A 81 10.14 14.48 22.38
C THR A 81 8.81 13.86 22.02
N SER A 82 7.74 14.65 22.05
CA SER A 82 6.45 14.27 21.51
C SER A 82 6.55 14.11 19.99
N ALA A 83 7.17 13.02 19.55
CA ALA A 83 7.41 12.72 18.15
C ALA A 83 6.07 12.70 17.41
N ALA A 84 5.95 13.55 16.39
CA ALA A 84 4.81 13.55 15.49
C ALA A 84 4.58 12.13 14.95
N ARG A 85 3.32 11.78 14.74
CA ARG A 85 2.93 10.48 14.18
C ARG A 85 2.25 10.70 12.85
N ILE A 86 2.44 9.75 11.93
CA ILE A 86 1.75 9.73 10.64
C ILE A 86 0.50 8.86 10.80
N ILE A 87 -0.66 9.41 10.46
CA ILE A 87 -1.87 8.61 10.27
C ILE A 87 -2.04 8.40 8.77
N TYR A 88 -2.07 7.14 8.34
CA TYR A 88 -2.19 6.75 6.95
C TYR A 88 -3.59 6.18 6.69
N PHE A 89 -4.24 6.68 5.64
CA PHE A 89 -5.50 6.16 5.14
C PHE A 89 -5.27 5.59 3.76
N HIS A 90 -5.55 4.30 3.57
CA HIS A 90 -5.26 3.63 2.31
C HIS A 90 -6.15 4.13 1.16
N GLY A 91 -5.66 3.95 -0.07
CA GLY A 91 -6.40 4.25 -1.30
C GLY A 91 -7.46 3.18 -1.62
N GLY A 92 -7.83 3.04 -2.89
CA GLY A 92 -8.80 2.01 -3.32
C GLY A 92 -10.24 2.49 -3.43
N GLY A 93 -10.45 3.80 -3.57
CA GLY A 93 -11.76 4.38 -3.92
C GLY A 93 -12.88 4.09 -2.92
N PHE A 94 -12.54 3.85 -1.64
CA PHE A 94 -13.46 3.41 -0.59
C PHE A 94 -14.12 2.03 -0.84
N VAL A 95 -13.68 1.29 -1.85
CA VAL A 95 -14.22 -0.03 -2.20
C VAL A 95 -13.22 -1.13 -1.86
N VAL A 96 -11.98 -1.00 -2.33
CA VAL A 96 -10.89 -1.97 -2.16
C VAL A 96 -9.81 -1.46 -1.22
N GLY A 97 -8.86 -2.32 -0.88
CA GLY A 97 -7.78 -2.03 0.05
C GLY A 97 -8.04 -2.52 1.47
N SER A 98 -6.95 -2.66 2.19
CA SER A 98 -6.83 -3.25 3.53
C SER A 98 -5.47 -2.89 4.14
N LEU A 99 -5.28 -3.20 5.43
CA LEU A 99 -3.99 -3.03 6.10
C LEU A 99 -2.86 -3.84 5.43
N ASP A 100 -3.19 -4.96 4.77
CA ASP A 100 -2.21 -5.80 4.10
C ASP A 100 -1.85 -5.28 2.70
N SER A 101 -2.82 -4.69 1.99
CA SER A 101 -2.59 -4.16 0.63
C SER A 101 -1.61 -2.99 0.55
N HIS A 102 -1.35 -2.31 1.67
CA HIS A 102 -0.45 -1.14 1.77
C HIS A 102 0.60 -1.33 2.88
N ASP A 103 0.88 -2.59 3.26
CA ASP A 103 1.74 -2.92 4.40
C ASP A 103 3.19 -2.46 4.22
N ASP A 104 3.77 -2.77 3.07
CA ASP A 104 5.13 -2.40 2.69
C ASP A 104 5.26 -0.89 2.46
N VAL A 105 4.26 -0.25 1.85
CA VAL A 105 4.19 1.22 1.71
C VAL A 105 4.25 1.90 3.08
N CYS A 106 3.43 1.45 4.04
CA CYS A 106 3.44 2.01 5.39
C CYS A 106 4.75 1.76 6.13
N ALA A 107 5.33 0.56 5.97
CA ALA A 107 6.62 0.22 6.56
C ALA A 107 7.76 1.07 5.98
N GLU A 108 7.76 1.32 4.68
CA GLU A 108 8.73 2.17 3.98
C GLU A 108 8.59 3.63 4.41
N ILE A 109 7.36 4.15 4.53
CA ILE A 109 7.11 5.50 5.07
C ILE A 109 7.66 5.58 6.50
N CYS A 110 7.41 4.58 7.35
CA CYS A 110 7.93 4.55 8.73
C CYS A 110 9.47 4.58 8.74
N ALA A 111 10.12 3.74 7.93
CA ALA A 111 11.57 3.68 7.83
C ALA A 111 12.20 4.99 7.34
N ARG A 112 11.65 5.57 6.27
CA ARG A 112 12.23 6.77 5.64
C ARG A 112 11.95 8.04 6.43
N SER A 113 10.76 8.18 7.00
CA SER A 113 10.41 9.35 7.81
C SER A 113 11.00 9.30 9.21
N ARG A 114 11.33 8.10 9.71
CA ARG A 114 11.69 7.84 11.11
C ARG A 114 10.60 8.27 12.10
N LEU A 115 9.35 8.28 11.65
CA LEU A 115 8.17 8.52 12.46
C LEU A 115 7.33 7.25 12.53
N ASP A 116 6.63 7.08 13.65
CA ASP A 116 5.61 6.04 13.76
C ASP A 116 4.51 6.26 12.71
N VAL A 117 4.07 5.18 12.07
CA VAL A 117 2.93 5.18 11.15
C VAL A 117 1.79 4.39 11.76
N ILE A 118 0.59 4.95 11.72
CA ILE A 118 -0.65 4.30 12.12
C ILE A 118 -1.52 4.22 10.88
N ALA A 119 -1.66 3.04 10.28
CA ALA A 119 -2.54 2.79 9.15
C ALA A 119 -3.95 2.45 9.63
N ILE A 120 -4.94 3.05 8.97
CA ILE A 120 -6.38 2.87 9.17
C ILE A 120 -7.02 2.29 7.91
#